data_AF-A0A7S2YQ86-F1
#
_entry.id   AF-A0A7S2YQ86-F1
#
_cell.length_a   1.000
_cell.length_b   1.000
_cell.length_c   1.000
_cell.angle_alpha   90.00
_cell.angle_beta   90.00
_cell.angle_gamma   90.00
#
_symmetry.space_group_name_H-M   'P 1'
#
loop_
_entity.id
_entity.type
_entity.pdbx_description
1 polymer ?
#
loop_
_entity_poly.entity_id
_entity_poly.type
_entity_poly.pdbx_seq_one_letter_code
_entity_poly.pdbx_strand_id
1 'polypeptide(L)'
;AAMTCQTGGDAPKSYFFGDLPATHRQSINLGELIDIPRASEAANSCDMEVLDLLSCGEIRLMDAGFDSQNAGVAALLYAHLGEDNLPSVLDYCREAPMTSESSMRLLTLLPLDSVIKPILHAFAFMAVSRAPRAEVLLVE
;
A
#
# COMPACT_ATOMS: atom_id res chain seq x y z
N ALA A 1 -5.15 -3.69 5.91
CA ALA A 1 -6.02 -3.96 7.07
C ALA A 1 -7.42 -3.40 6.85
N ALA A 2 -7.63 -2.08 6.76
CA ALA A 2 -8.98 -1.52 6.59
C ALA A 2 -9.69 -2.03 5.32
N MET A 3 -9.01 -2.03 4.17
CA MET A 3 -9.57 -2.60 2.93
C MET A 3 -9.87 -4.09 3.08
N THR A 4 -8.96 -4.86 3.69
CA THR A 4 -9.13 -6.29 4.00
C THR A 4 -10.39 -6.56 4.83
N CYS A 5 -10.66 -5.76 5.87
CA CYS A 5 -11.88 -5.88 6.68
C CYS A 5 -13.16 -5.63 5.87
N GLN A 6 -13.10 -4.76 4.86
CA GLN A 6 -14.25 -4.43 4.01
C GLN A 6 -14.44 -5.40 2.83
N THR A 7 -13.39 -6.10 2.40
CA THR A 7 -13.44 -7.01 1.25
C THR A 7 -13.57 -8.49 1.64
N GLY A 8 -13.67 -8.82 2.93
CA GLY A 8 -13.73 -10.19 3.44
C GLY A 8 -12.34 -10.77 3.78
N GLY A 9 -11.27 -10.22 3.20
CA GLY A 9 -9.92 -10.45 3.67
C GLY A 9 -9.34 -11.84 3.39
N ASP A 10 -9.91 -12.55 2.43
CA ASP A 10 -9.62 -13.96 2.19
C ASP A 10 -8.28 -14.23 1.47
N ALA A 11 -7.63 -13.19 0.95
CA ALA A 11 -6.37 -13.32 0.23
C ALA A 11 -5.15 -12.97 1.11
N PRO A 12 -4.09 -13.81 1.12
CA PRO A 12 -2.89 -13.54 1.92
C PRO A 12 -2.16 -12.28 1.43
N LYS A 13 -1.52 -11.55 2.35
CA LYS A 13 -0.81 -10.29 2.02
C LYS A 13 0.25 -10.48 0.91
N SER A 14 0.96 -11.60 0.90
CA SER A 14 1.96 -11.95 -0.14
C SER A 14 1.35 -12.02 -1.55
N TYR A 15 0.04 -12.23 -1.66
CA TYR A 15 -0.67 -12.21 -2.93
C TYR A 15 -0.72 -10.81 -3.58
N PHE A 16 -0.49 -9.75 -2.82
CA PHE A 16 -0.48 -8.38 -3.33
C PHE A 16 0.89 -7.72 -3.21
N PHE A 17 1.64 -8.05 -2.16
CA PHE A 17 2.93 -7.42 -1.90
C PHE A 17 4.13 -8.22 -2.41
N GLY A 18 3.87 -9.41 -2.97
CA GLY A 18 4.91 -10.33 -3.39
C GLY A 18 5.51 -11.08 -2.20
N ASP A 19 6.48 -11.93 -2.51
CA ASP A 19 7.31 -12.63 -1.52
C ASP A 19 8.72 -12.04 -1.54
N LEU A 20 9.61 -12.52 -0.67
CA LEU A 20 11.02 -12.12 -0.73
C LEU A 20 11.59 -12.37 -2.15
N PRO A 21 12.40 -11.44 -2.69
CA PRO A 21 12.94 -11.57 -4.03
C PRO A 21 13.76 -12.85 -4.13
N ALA A 22 13.32 -13.79 -4.99
CA ALA A 22 14.08 -14.98 -5.33
C ALA A 22 15.08 -14.63 -6.44
N THR A 23 16.25 -15.27 -6.43
CA THR A 23 17.40 -14.98 -7.32
C THR A 23 17.07 -14.98 -8.82
N HIS A 24 15.94 -15.57 -9.22
CA HIS A 24 15.51 -15.70 -10.61
C HIS A 24 14.09 -15.18 -10.89
N ARG A 25 13.43 -14.53 -9.92
CA ARG A 25 12.04 -14.07 -10.11
C ARG A 25 11.72 -12.83 -9.27
N GLN A 26 11.53 -11.71 -9.96
CA GLN A 26 10.86 -10.54 -9.39
C GLN A 26 9.34 -10.69 -9.60
N SER A 27 8.60 -10.54 -8.51
CA SER A 27 7.14 -10.45 -8.55
C SER A 27 6.75 -8.99 -8.57
N ILE A 28 5.83 -8.62 -9.46
CA ILE A 28 5.21 -7.29 -9.42
C ILE A 28 4.56 -7.11 -8.06
N ASN A 29 4.92 -6.04 -7.37
CA ASN A 29 4.35 -5.68 -6.08
C ASN A 29 3.29 -4.58 -6.23
N LEU A 30 2.44 -4.42 -5.22
CA LEU A 30 1.39 -3.40 -5.21
C LEU A 30 1.92 -1.98 -5.44
N GLY A 31 3.06 -1.64 -4.85
CA GLY A 31 3.67 -0.32 -4.95
C GLY A 31 4.09 0.04 -6.38
N GLU A 32 4.53 -0.93 -7.17
CA GLU A 32 4.87 -0.76 -8.59
C GLU A 32 3.66 -0.47 -9.49
N LEU A 33 2.44 -0.71 -9.01
CA LEU A 33 1.20 -0.51 -9.74
C LEU A 33 0.47 0.78 -9.34
N ILE A 34 1.00 1.51 -8.36
CA ILE A 34 0.40 2.73 -7.84
C ILE A 34 1.24 3.92 -8.30
N ASP A 35 0.58 4.91 -8.90
CA ASP A 35 1.21 6.18 -9.23
C ASP A 35 1.38 7.00 -7.94
N ILE A 36 2.63 7.23 -7.55
CA ILE A 36 2.96 8.10 -6.42
C ILE A 36 2.90 9.56 -6.89
N PRO A 37 2.16 10.45 -6.20
CA PRO A 37 2.06 11.86 -6.57
C PRO A 37 3.44 12.51 -6.67
N ARG A 38 3.60 13.41 -7.65
CA ARG A 38 4.83 14.21 -7.76
C ARG A 38 4.87 15.26 -6.65
N ALA A 39 6.05 15.83 -6.42
CA ALA A 39 6.23 16.93 -5.45
C ALA A 39 5.21 18.07 -5.60
N SER A 40 4.82 18.40 -6.84
CA SER A 40 3.83 19.44 -7.14
C SER A 40 2.38 19.10 -6.77
N GLU A 41 2.11 17.82 -6.52
CA GLU A 41 0.78 17.25 -6.25
C GLU A 41 0.67 16.75 -4.80
N ALA A 42 1.79 16.69 -4.07
CA ALA A 42 1.84 16.31 -2.67
C ALA A 42 1.24 17.39 -1.77
N ALA A 43 0.78 16.99 -0.58
CA ALA A 43 0.31 17.89 0.45
C ALA A 43 1.41 18.90 0.83
N ASN A 44 1.02 20.15 1.12
CA ASN A 44 2.00 21.22 1.41
C ASN A 44 2.87 20.94 2.65
N SER A 45 2.40 20.10 3.58
CA SER A 45 3.15 19.67 4.77
C SER A 45 3.90 18.35 4.57
N CYS A 46 4.03 17.88 3.33
CA CYS A 46 4.83 16.71 3.00
C CYS A 46 6.32 17.05 3.06
N ASP A 47 7.10 16.31 3.85
CA ASP A 47 8.56 16.37 3.77
C ASP A 47 9.01 15.60 2.52
N MET A 48 9.58 16.33 1.57
CA MET A 48 10.00 15.77 0.30
C MET A 48 11.14 14.76 0.45
N GLU A 49 12.00 14.88 1.46
CA GLU A 49 13.05 13.88 1.72
C GLU A 49 12.45 12.56 2.19
N VAL A 50 11.42 12.62 3.03
CA VAL A 50 10.68 11.43 3.49
C VAL A 50 9.91 10.81 2.33
N LEU A 51 9.25 11.63 1.51
CA LEU A 51 8.51 11.13 0.34
C LEU A 51 9.45 10.45 -0.66
N ASP A 52 10.59 11.06 -0.97
CA ASP A 52 11.59 10.48 -1.87
C ASP A 52 12.15 9.17 -1.30
N LEU A 53 12.39 9.11 0.01
CA LEU A 53 12.84 7.90 0.70
C LEU A 53 11.81 6.76 0.60
N LEU A 54 10.51 7.06 0.76
CA LEU A 54 9.44 6.08 0.59
C LEU A 54 9.23 5.68 -0.88
N SER A 55 9.44 6.60 -1.81
CA SER A 55 9.13 6.40 -3.24
C SER A 55 10.23 5.64 -3.98
N CYS A 56 11.50 5.92 -3.68
CA CYS A 56 12.60 5.32 -4.39
C CYS A 56 12.90 3.89 -3.94
N GLY A 57 12.46 3.47 -2.75
CA GLY A 57 12.73 2.14 -2.19
C GLY A 57 14.23 1.82 -1.96
N GLU A 58 15.14 2.63 -2.50
CA GLU A 58 16.58 2.61 -2.32
C GLU A 58 16.97 3.20 -0.98
N ILE A 59 16.46 2.62 0.10
CA ILE A 59 17.16 2.79 1.36
C ILE A 59 18.47 2.03 1.23
N ARG A 60 19.56 2.78 0.99
CA ARG A 60 20.97 2.36 1.08
C ARG A 60 21.39 1.90 2.50
N LEU A 61 20.48 1.41 3.32
CA LEU A 61 20.77 0.95 4.68
C LEU A 61 20.43 -0.52 4.77
N MET A 62 21.44 -1.35 4.55
CA MET A 62 21.42 -2.80 4.77
C MET A 62 21.11 -3.23 6.21
N ASP A 63 20.76 -2.31 7.12
CA ASP A 63 20.65 -2.58 8.57
C ASP A 63 19.32 -2.15 9.23
N ALA A 64 18.41 -1.48 8.52
CA ALA A 64 17.11 -1.13 9.08
C ALA A 64 16.04 -2.04 8.49
N GLY A 65 15.20 -2.66 9.32
CA GLY A 65 14.06 -3.51 8.93
C GLY A 65 12.94 -2.75 8.20
N PHE A 66 13.30 -1.98 7.18
CA PHE A 66 12.41 -1.17 6.38
C PHE A 66 11.56 -2.06 5.48
N ASP A 67 10.25 -1.83 5.53
CA ASP A 67 9.26 -2.59 4.79
C ASP A 67 9.16 -2.06 3.35
N SER A 68 10.15 -2.41 2.52
CA SER A 68 10.22 -2.02 1.11
C SER A 68 8.99 -2.47 0.31
N GLN A 69 8.33 -3.55 0.73
CA GLN A 69 7.11 -4.04 0.07
C GLN A 69 5.95 -3.06 0.23
N ASN A 70 5.82 -2.40 1.39
CA ASN A 70 4.75 -1.44 1.64
C ASN A 70 5.15 0.01 1.31
N ALA A 71 6.40 0.26 0.95
CA ALA A 71 6.96 1.60 0.76
C ALA A 71 6.17 2.42 -0.27
N GLY A 72 5.80 1.86 -1.43
CA GLY A 72 5.02 2.60 -2.43
C GLY A 72 3.61 3.00 -1.95
N VAL A 73 2.93 2.13 -1.19
CA VAL A 73 1.63 2.47 -0.59
C VAL A 73 1.79 3.52 0.49
N ALA A 74 2.84 3.42 1.30
CA ALA A 74 3.17 4.39 2.31
C ALA A 74 3.48 5.76 1.68
N ALA A 75 4.23 5.80 0.57
CA ALA A 75 4.53 6.99 -0.20
C ALA A 75 3.25 7.67 -0.71
N LEU A 76 2.33 6.90 -1.31
CA LEU A 76 1.03 7.42 -1.75
C LEU A 76 0.26 8.05 -0.60
N LEU A 77 0.13 7.33 0.52
CA LEU A 77 -0.60 7.81 1.69
C LEU A 77 0.04 9.08 2.26
N TYR A 78 1.37 9.07 2.39
CA TYR A 78 2.13 10.20 2.92
C TYR A 78 2.03 11.43 2.03
N ALA A 79 2.17 11.26 0.70
CA ALA A 79 2.00 12.34 -0.27
C ALA A 79 0.63 13.01 -0.18
N HIS A 80 -0.43 12.27 0.14
CA HIS A 80 -1.78 12.82 0.25
C HIS A 80 -2.14 13.36 1.64
N LEU A 81 -1.61 12.76 2.71
CA LEU A 81 -1.90 13.17 4.08
C LEU A 81 -1.02 14.35 4.52
N GLY A 82 0.26 14.33 4.16
CA GLY A 82 1.28 15.22 4.72
C GLY A 82 1.54 14.97 6.21
N GLU A 83 2.50 15.69 6.78
CA GLU A 83 2.86 15.57 8.20
C GLU A 83 1.74 15.99 9.14
N ASP A 84 0.93 16.99 8.78
CA ASP A 84 -0.07 17.53 9.70
C ASP A 84 -1.20 16.55 10.03
N ASN A 85 -1.60 15.73 9.04
CA ASN A 85 -2.71 14.80 9.20
C ASN A 85 -2.26 13.41 9.68
N LEU A 86 -0.98 13.08 9.50
CA LEU A 86 -0.43 11.76 9.81
C LEU A 86 -0.61 11.36 11.29
N PRO A 87 -0.32 12.20 12.31
CA PRO A 87 -0.53 11.85 13.71
C PRO A 87 -1.96 11.44 14.00
N SER A 88 -2.94 12.20 13.50
CA SER A 88 -4.37 11.91 13.76
C SER A 88 -4.80 10.55 13.20
N VAL A 89 -4.31 10.20 12.01
CA VAL A 89 -4.60 8.92 11.36
C VAL A 89 -3.92 7.77 12.11
N LEU A 90 -2.66 7.97 12.53
CA LEU A 90 -1.92 6.97 13.31
C LEU A 90 -2.53 6.75 14.68
N ASP A 91 -2.95 7.81 15.38
CA ASP A 91 -3.60 7.71 16.68
C ASP A 91 -4.95 6.98 16.55
N TYR A 92 -5.73 7.29 15.51
CA TYR A 92 -6.94 6.53 15.20
C TYR A 92 -6.64 5.03 15.00
N CYS A 93 -5.59 4.70 14.26
CA CYS A 93 -5.19 3.31 14.01
C CYS A 93 -4.68 2.58 15.27
N ARG A 94 -4.12 3.31 16.25
CA ARG A 94 -3.65 2.75 17.53
C ARG A 94 -4.79 2.51 18.50
N GLU A 95 -5.72 3.44 18.57
CA GLU A 95 -6.80 3.43 19.56
C GLU A 95 -7.98 2.56 19.13
N ALA A 96 -8.29 2.52 17.83
CA ALA A 96 -9.44 1.78 17.32
C ALA A 96 -9.04 0.37 16.87
N PRO A 97 -9.64 -0.70 17.42
CA PRO A 97 -9.50 -2.03 16.83
C PRO A 97 -10.04 -1.99 15.40
N MET A 98 -9.39 -2.69 14.47
CA MET A 98 -9.79 -2.71 13.05
C MET A 98 -11.03 -3.59 12.84
N THR A 99 -12.20 -3.05 13.18
CA THR A 99 -13.53 -3.64 12.94
C THR A 99 -14.08 -3.17 11.59
N SER A 100 -15.20 -3.74 11.14
CA SER A 100 -15.86 -3.24 9.92
C SER A 100 -16.25 -1.75 10.04
N GLU A 101 -16.77 -1.33 11.19
CA GLU A 101 -17.15 0.07 11.40
C GLU A 101 -15.93 1.01 11.40
N SER A 102 -14.89 0.68 12.15
CA SER A 102 -13.70 1.55 12.25
C SER A 102 -12.87 1.57 10.97
N SER A 103 -12.80 0.45 10.27
CA SER A 103 -12.14 0.40 8.96
C SER A 103 -12.88 1.24 7.92
N MET A 104 -14.21 1.20 7.89
CA MET A 104 -14.99 2.07 7.00
C MET A 104 -14.74 3.54 7.34
N ARG A 105 -14.78 3.90 8.63
CA ARG A 105 -14.48 5.26 9.07
C ARG A 105 -13.09 5.71 8.65
N LEU A 106 -12.06 4.87 8.82
CA LEU A 106 -10.71 5.18 8.36
C LEU A 106 -10.66 5.42 6.84
N LEU A 107 -11.31 4.57 6.05
CA LEU A 107 -11.35 4.72 4.59
C LEU A 107 -12.05 6.02 4.16
N THR A 108 -13.05 6.49 4.91
CA THR A 108 -13.72 7.77 4.63
C THR A 108 -12.87 9.00 4.94
N LEU A 109 -11.80 8.86 5.73
CA LEU A 109 -10.86 9.96 5.99
C LEU A 109 -9.84 10.14 4.86
N LEU A 110 -9.72 9.17 3.96
CA LEU A 110 -8.78 9.19 2.86
C LEU A 110 -9.46 9.69 1.57
N PRO A 111 -8.76 10.46 0.72
CA PRO A 111 -9.28 10.85 -0.58
C PRO A 111 -9.69 9.64 -1.43
N LEU A 112 -10.97 9.56 -1.78
CA LEU A 112 -11.51 8.41 -2.51
C LEU A 112 -10.83 8.22 -3.87
N ASP A 113 -10.70 9.29 -4.64
CA ASP A 113 -10.24 9.21 -6.03
C ASP A 113 -8.72 9.11 -6.17
N SER A 114 -7.95 9.79 -5.32
CA SER A 114 -6.50 9.83 -5.43
C SER A 114 -5.78 8.81 -4.56
N VAL A 115 -6.44 8.24 -3.54
CA VAL A 115 -5.82 7.23 -2.64
C VAL A 115 -6.52 5.89 -2.73
N ILE A 116 -7.83 5.86 -2.42
CA ILE A 116 -8.54 4.59 -2.23
C ILE A 116 -8.71 3.84 -3.57
N LYS A 117 -9.20 4.53 -4.60
CA LYS A 117 -9.43 3.91 -5.93
C LYS A 117 -8.15 3.35 -6.56
N PRO A 118 -7.00 4.07 -6.60
CA PRO A 118 -5.76 3.51 -7.14
C PRO A 118 -5.33 2.21 -6.46
N ILE A 119 -5.37 2.16 -5.12
CA ILE A 119 -5.01 0.95 -4.36
C ILE A 119 -5.97 -0.20 -4.68
N LEU A 120 -7.28 0.05 -4.70
CA LEU A 120 -8.29 -0.97 -5.01
C LEU A 120 -8.16 -1.47 -6.46
N HIS A 121 -7.89 -0.59 -7.42
CA HIS A 121 -7.63 -0.98 -8.81
C HIS A 121 -6.37 -1.84 -8.93
N ALA A 122 -5.30 -1.48 -8.24
CA ALA A 122 -4.07 -2.26 -8.22
C ALA A 122 -4.29 -3.64 -7.57
N PHE A 123 -5.08 -3.73 -6.50
CA PHE A 123 -5.51 -5.02 -5.93
C PHE A 123 -6.29 -5.86 -6.93
N ALA A 124 -7.30 -5.29 -7.59
CA ALA A 124 -8.11 -6.00 -8.57
C ALA A 124 -7.24 -6.50 -9.75
N PHE A 125 -6.36 -5.65 -10.27
CA PHE A 125 -5.44 -6.01 -11.33
C PHE A 125 -4.51 -7.16 -10.94
N MET A 126 -3.92 -7.13 -9.75
CA MET A 126 -3.08 -8.23 -9.28
C MET A 126 -3.86 -9.52 -9.11
N ALA A 127 -5.09 -9.44 -8.58
CA ALA A 127 -5.90 -10.63 -8.40
C ALA A 127 -6.24 -11.30 -9.72
N VAL A 128 -6.64 -10.51 -10.72
CA VAL A 128 -6.96 -11.01 -12.06
C VAL A 128 -5.72 -11.52 -12.79
N SER A 129 -4.60 -10.78 -12.76
CA SER A 129 -3.38 -11.16 -13.50
C SER A 129 -2.72 -12.43 -12.97
N ARG A 130 -2.94 -12.77 -11.71
CA ARG A 130 -2.40 -13.98 -11.07
C ARG A 130 -3.32 -15.20 -11.21
N ALA A 131 -4.62 -15.02 -11.49
CA ALA A 131 -5.59 -16.10 -11.58
C ALA A 131 -5.20 -17.21 -12.61
N PRO A 132 -4.79 -16.90 -13.86
CA PRO A 132 -4.42 -17.94 -14.82
C PRO A 132 -3.24 -18.80 -14.35
N ARG A 133 -2.29 -18.22 -13.59
CA ARG A 133 -1.15 -18.97 -13.05
C ARG A 133 -1.56 -19.89 -11.91
N ALA A 134 -2.58 -19.52 -11.14
CA ALA A 134 -3.13 -20.37 -10.09
C ALA A 134 -3.91 -21.55 -10.71
N GLU A 135 -4.64 -21.33 -11.81
CA GLU A 135 -5.36 -22.39 -12.52
C GLU A 135 -4.44 -23.50 -13.03
N VAL A 136 -3.24 -23.16 -13.51
CA VAL A 136 -2.25 -24.17 -13.93
C VAL A 136 -1.90 -25.14 -12.80
N LEU A 137 -1.84 -24.67 -11.55
CA LEU A 137 -1.54 -25.52 -10.38
C LEU A 137 -2.68 -26.45 -9.99
N LEU A 138 -3.88 -26.27 -10.55
CA LEU A 138 -5.04 -27.14 -10.28
C LEU A 138 -5.12 -28.33 -11.23
N VAL A 139 -4.30 -28.35 -12.28
CA VAL A 139 -4.31 -29.38 -13.34
C VAL A 139 -3.08 -30.31 -13.25
N GLU A 140 -2.09 -29.96 -12.41
CA GLU A 140 -0.93 -30.81 -12.04
C GLU A 140 -1.19 -31.58 -10.74
#